data_AF-A0A7W0Y055-F1
#
_entry.id   AF-A0A7W0Y055-F1
#
_cell.length_a   1.000
_cell.length_b   1.000
_cell.length_c   1.000
_cell.angle_alpha   90.00
_cell.angle_beta   90.00
_cell.angle_gamma   90.00
#
_symmetry.space_group_name_H-M   'P 1'
#
loop_
_entity.id
_entity.type
_entity.pdbx_description
1 polymer ?
#
loop_
_entity_poly.entity_id
_entity_poly.type
_entity_poly.pdbx_seq_one_letter_code
_entity_poly.pdbx_strand_id
1 'polypeptide(L)' 'MALVIGALSSLAVGTVRRSFPETEGRLVLPGLAGTVEVLRDHYGVPQIYADNPEDLFEAQGYVHAQDR' A
#
# COMPACT_ATOMS: atom_id res chain seq x y z
N MET A 1 -27.21 -13.32 24.87
CA MET A 1 -25.84 -13.81 24.59
C MET A 1 -25.60 -14.04 23.09
N ALA A 2 -26.48 -14.76 22.37
CA ALA A 2 -26.34 -15.00 20.92
C ALA A 2 -26.22 -13.73 20.05
N LEU A 3 -26.94 -12.65 20.38
CA LEU A 3 -26.85 -11.36 19.67
C LEU A 3 -25.49 -10.67 19.85
N VAL A 4 -24.87 -10.83 21.03
CA VAL A 4 -23.56 -10.22 21.32
C VAL A 4 -22.46 -10.93 20.53
N ILE A 5 -22.56 -12.25 20.38
CA ILE A 5 -21.64 -13.06 19.58
C ILE A 5 -21.78 -12.69 18.10
N GLY A 6 -23.01 -12.59 17.59
CA GLY A 6 -23.26 -12.21 16.19
C GLY A 6 -22.71 -10.82 15.85
N ALA A 7 -22.87 -9.84 16.75
CA ALA A 7 -22.33 -8.48 16.57
C ALA A 7 -20.78 -8.45 16.61
N LEU A 8 -20.16 -9.23 17.50
CA LEU A 8 -18.70 -9.39 17.56
C LEU A 8 -18.16 -10.04 16.28
N SER A 9 -18.85 -11.06 15.75
CA SER A 9 -18.46 -11.73 14.51
C SER A 9 -18.54 -10.80 13.30
N SER A 10 -19.59 -9.99 13.18
CA SER A 10 -19.74 -9.05 12.06
C SER A 10 -18.77 -7.86 12.13
N LEU A 11 -18.47 -7.35 13.32
CA LEU A 11 -17.41 -6.36 13.53
C LEU A 11 -16.01 -6.92 13.20
N ALA A 12 -15.74 -8.17 13.57
CA ALA A 12 -14.48 -8.83 13.23
C ALA A 12 -14.30 -8.99 11.72
N VAL A 13 -15.33 -9.43 11.00
CA VAL A 13 -15.28 -9.57 9.52
C VAL A 13 -15.17 -8.21 8.82
N GLY A 14 -15.84 -7.17 9.32
CA GLY A 14 -15.76 -5.81 8.76
C GLY A 14 -14.38 -5.16 8.87
N THR A 15 -13.63 -5.48 9.93
CA THR A 15 -12.28 -4.92 10.16
C THR A 15 -11.22 -5.63 9.30
N VAL A 16 -11.43 -6.91 8.96
CA VAL A 16 -10.51 -7.71 8.14
C VAL A 16 -10.64 -7.39 6.64
N ARG A 17 -11.76 -6.80 6.21
CA ARG A 17 -11.92 -6.25 4.85
C ARG A 17 -11.27 -4.87 4.69
N ARG A 18 -10.09 -4.68 5.28
CA ARG A 18 -9.24 -3.56 4.90
C ARG A 18 -8.70 -3.91 3.52
N SER A 19 -9.19 -3.22 2.49
CA SER A 19 -8.77 -3.42 1.11
C SER A 19 -7.24 -3.51 1.07
N PHE A 20 -6.71 -4.63 0.59
CA PHE A 20 -5.26 -4.76 0.42
C PHE A 20 -4.78 -3.59 -0.46
N PRO A 21 -3.62 -2.98 -0.14
CA PRO A 21 -3.07 -1.92 -0.96
C PRO A 21 -2.89 -2.40 -2.40
N GLU A 22 -3.26 -1.57 -3.36
CA GLU A 22 -2.99 -1.85 -4.78
C GLU A 22 -1.48 -1.70 -5.01
N THR A 23 -0.78 -2.83 -5.13
CA THR A 23 0.68 -2.89 -5.33
C THR A 23 1.07 -3.09 -6.80
N GLU A 24 0.10 -3.18 -7.69
CA GLU A 24 0.29 -3.40 -9.12
C GLU A 24 -0.44 -2.34 -9.94
N GLY A 25 0.05 -2.09 -11.16
CA GLY A 25 -0.54 -1.14 -12.09
C GLY A 25 0.19 0.20 -12.13
N ARG A 26 -0.51 1.23 -12.61
CA ARG A 26 0.02 2.58 -12.76
C ARG A 26 -0.91 3.56 -12.06
N LEU A 27 -0.34 4.38 -11.19
CA LEU A 27 -1.02 5.46 -10.50
C LEU A 27 -0.27 6.78 -10.71
N VAL A 28 -0.97 7.89 -10.53
CA VAL A 28 -0.38 9.23 -10.52
C VAL A 28 -0.19 9.64 -9.07
N LEU A 29 1.05 9.85 -8.67
CA LEU A 29 1.40 10.36 -7.34
C LEU A 29 1.69 11.86 -7.46
N PRO A 30 0.90 12.74 -6.82
CA PRO A 30 1.22 14.16 -6.74
C PRO A 30 2.60 14.36 -6.11
N GLY A 31 3.42 15.24 -6.68
CA GLY A 31 4.77 15.52 -6.19
C GLY A 31 5.89 14.91 -7.04
N LEU A 32 5.60 13.86 -7.82
CA LEU A 32 6.59 13.32 -8.76
C LEU A 32 6.78 14.23 -9.97
N ALA A 33 8.04 14.54 -10.28
CA ALA A 33 8.44 15.26 -11.49
C ALA A 33 8.65 14.32 -12.69
N GLY A 34 9.00 13.07 -12.43
CA GLY A 34 9.27 12.03 -13.42
C GLY A 34 8.52 10.72 -13.19
N THR A 35 8.88 9.70 -13.98
CA THR A 35 8.35 8.35 -13.81
C THR A 35 9.18 7.61 -12.77
N VAL A 36 8.51 6.93 -11.85
CA VAL A 36 9.14 6.04 -10.87
C VAL A 36 8.64 4.62 -11.09
N GLU A 37 9.55 3.66 -11.11
CA GLU A 37 9.25 2.24 -11.20
C GLU A 37 9.44 1.57 -9.83
N VAL A 38 8.43 0.82 -9.39
CA VAL A 38 8.47 0.06 -8.13
C VAL A 38 8.29 -1.42 -8.46
N LEU A 39 9.31 -2.22 -8.16
CA LEU A 39 9.30 -3.66 -8.33
C LEU A 39 9.30 -4.33 -6.96
N ARG A 40 8.41 -5.28 -6.72
CA ARG A 40 8.42 -6.09 -5.49
C ARG A 40 8.92 -7.48 -5.80
N ASP A 41 9.84 -7.98 -4.97
CA ASP A 41 10.31 -9.36 -5.08
C ASP A 41 9.28 -10.36 -4.52
N HIS A 42 9.62 -11.66 -4.52
CA HIS A 42 8.74 -12.71 -4.01
C HIS A 42 8.51 -12.66 -2.49
N TYR A 43 9.30 -11.89 -1.75
CA TYR A 43 9.11 -11.61 -0.33
C TYR A 43 8.37 -10.28 -0.09
N GLY A 44 7.98 -9.57 -1.15
CA GLY A 44 7.28 -8.28 -1.09
C GLY A 44 8.19 -7.08 -0.86
N VAL A 45 9.52 -7.25 -0.90
CA VAL A 45 10.49 -6.17 -0.67
C VAL A 45 10.50 -5.23 -1.89
N PRO A 46 10.22 -3.93 -1.71
CA PRO A 46 10.18 -2.98 -2.81
C PRO A 46 11.59 -2.52 -3.23
N GLN A 47 11.84 -2.52 -4.54
CA GLN A 47 12.97 -1.90 -5.23
C GLN A 47 12.43 -0.71 -6.02
N ILE A 48 12.97 0.49 -5.77
CA ILE A 48 12.45 1.75 -6.31
C ILE A 48 13.50 2.37 -7.23
N TYR A 49 13.10 2.69 -8.46
CA TYR A 49 13.95 3.28 -9.48
C TYR A 49 13.39 4.62 -9.95
N ALA A 50 14.22 5.66 -9.92
CA ALA A 50 13.88 7.02 -10.35
C ALA A 50 15.10 7.71 -10.98
N ASP A 51 14.85 8.67 -11.86
CA ASP A 51 15.91 9.43 -12.55
C ASP A 51 16.53 10.53 -11.69
N ASN A 52 15.87 10.91 -10.59
CA ASN A 52 16.37 11.90 -9.64
C ASN A 52 16.12 11.49 -8.18
N PRO A 53 16.93 11.97 -7.24
CA PRO A 53 16.79 11.64 -5.82
C PRO A 53 15.47 12.11 -5.20
N GLU A 54 14.95 13.26 -5.61
CA GLU A 54 13.73 13.84 -5.06
C GLU A 54 12.53 12.90 -5.26
N ASP A 55 12.33 12.43 -6.49
CA ASP A 55 11.28 11.47 -6.86
C ASP A 55 11.49 10.11 -6.17
N LEU A 56 12.75 9.68 -6.00
CA LEU A 56 13.09 8.44 -5.30
C LEU A 56 12.61 8.48 -3.84
N PHE A 57 12.88 9.57 -3.13
CA PHE A 57 12.50 9.71 -1.72
C PHE A 57 11.00 9.89 -1.54
N GLU A 58 10.33 10.63 -2.44
CA GLU A 58 8.87 10.77 -2.43
C GLU A 58 8.18 9.41 -2.61
N ALA A 59 8.60 8.65 -3.63
CA ALA A 59 8.08 7.31 -3.88
C ALA A 59 8.41 6.32 -2.74
N GLN A 60 9.60 6.41 -2.14
CA GLN A 60 9.96 5.61 -0.98
C GLN A 60 9.01 5.85 0.20
N GLY A 61 8.69 7.11 0.50
CA GLY A 61 7.74 7.45 1.55
C GLY A 61 6.35 6.88 1.28
N TYR A 62 5.88 7.01 0.03
CA TYR A 62 4.59 6.45 -0.41
C TYR A 62 4.54 4.92 -0.26
N VAL A 63 5.53 4.20 -0.78
CA VAL A 63 5.61 2.73 -0.69
C VAL A 63 5.70 2.27 0.77
N HIS A 64 6.47 2.98 1.59
CA HIS A 64 6.57 2.68 3.02
C HIS A 64 5.23 2.83 3.76
N ALA A 65 4.41 3.80 3.36
CA ALA A 65 3.07 3.99 3.89
C ALA A 65 2.07 2.94 3.38
N GLN A 66 2.27 2.36 2.19
CA GLN A 66 1.45 1.25 1.70
C GLN A 66 1.67 -0.05 2.49
N ASP A 67 2.89 -0.27 2.98
CA ASP A 67 3.27 -1.50 3.69
C ASP A 67 2.76 -1.56 5.14
N ARG A 68 2.20 -0.47 5.68
CA ARG A 68 1.79 -0.34 7.10
C ARG A 68 0.35 0.11 7.27
#